data_AF-A0A932MIF4-F1
#
_entry.id   AF-A0A932MIF4-F1
#
_cell.length_a   1.000
_cell.length_b   1.000
_cell.length_c   1.000
_cell.angle_alpha   90.00
_cell.angle_beta   90.00
_cell.angle_gamma   90.00
#
_symmetry.space_group_name_H-M   'P 1'
#
loop_
_entity.id
_entity.type
_entity.pdbx_description
1 polymer ?
#
loop_
_entity_poly.entity_id
_entity_poly.type
_entity_poly.pdbx_seq_one_letter_code
_entity_poly.pdbx_strand_id
1 'polypeptide(L)'
;MGGNRVGLPPGSQNPFRPEAWLDERNGISARGLVGEATLMIDWWSLLGDPVSSDRFFWKTSGWYEVRYTEKKTGQPVTKIIARDKLAPYPDLMKRFDALAPNAMDFEVDFNLGSLSDKDYRDFRKKYSLFETIGVSMPYLNSTFTHKIGNVSLLFERSGKVPYQAPESPLDGWTGFLGLPKNYDKEKLRMIFTYLKLAGSLSIKTFRVTRMEWPLGELQSIAERFDKYERGEDEESFTDAIKKIEEQVSKVEEYREKDYWSETSSLNRYPFYIIDANSVQDDYYDLIVNGVNIGPVNNRTGGKTTYYCVLKRGENKVKLALTKLMGKNSRFTVEIEGAFGPREFTGSNDHDFTVNIK
;
A
#
# COMPACT_ATOMS: atom_id res chain seq x y z
N MET A 1 -9.24 10.86 25.30
CA MET A 1 -8.33 11.86 24.70
C MET A 1 -8.49 11.74 23.18
N GLY A 2 -8.87 12.82 22.50
CA GLY A 2 -9.19 12.80 21.07
C GLY A 2 -7.96 12.58 20.20
N GLY A 3 -8.06 11.72 19.19
CA GLY A 3 -7.02 11.52 18.19
C GLY A 3 -6.97 12.73 17.25
N ASN A 4 -5.82 13.40 17.20
CA ASN A 4 -5.59 14.52 16.29
C ASN A 4 -5.17 13.96 14.93
N ARG A 5 -6.09 13.89 13.97
CA ARG A 5 -5.76 13.63 12.56
C ARG A 5 -5.13 14.88 11.96
N VAL A 6 -3.85 14.82 11.63
CA VAL A 6 -3.16 15.90 10.91
C VAL A 6 -3.08 15.52 9.44
N GLY A 7 -3.94 16.13 8.61
CA GLY A 7 -3.76 16.15 7.16
C GLY A 7 -2.73 17.21 6.77
N LEU A 8 -1.99 16.99 5.69
CA LEU A 8 -1.06 18.00 5.16
C LEU A 8 -1.83 19.28 4.78
N PRO A 9 -1.33 20.48 5.16
CA PRO A 9 -1.96 21.73 4.77
C PRO A 9 -1.84 21.96 3.25
N PRO A 10 -2.81 22.68 2.64
CA PRO A 10 -2.72 23.08 1.25
C PRO A 10 -1.46 23.94 1.03
N GLY A 11 -0.57 23.52 0.13
CA GLY A 11 0.66 24.24 -0.21
C GLY A 11 1.96 23.65 0.32
N SER A 12 1.96 22.48 0.96
CA SER A 12 3.19 21.73 1.21
C SER A 12 3.85 21.36 -0.14
N GLN A 13 5.10 21.76 -0.36
CA GLN A 13 5.87 21.35 -1.55
C GLN A 13 5.84 19.82 -1.68
N ASN A 14 5.66 19.32 -2.91
CA ASN A 14 5.70 17.89 -3.17
C ASN A 14 7.03 17.32 -2.64
N PRO A 15 7.01 16.45 -1.61
CA PRO A 15 8.22 15.92 -1.00
C PRO A 15 8.99 14.99 -1.95
N PHE A 16 8.31 14.50 -3.00
CA PHE A 16 8.92 13.83 -4.14
C PHE A 16 9.34 14.89 -5.14
N ARG A 17 10.54 15.46 -4.97
CA ARG A 17 11.14 16.29 -6.04
C ARG A 17 11.36 15.37 -7.25
N PRO A 18 10.72 15.61 -8.41
CA PRO A 18 10.81 14.73 -9.58
C PRO A 18 12.22 14.57 -10.15
N GLU A 19 13.16 15.43 -9.76
CA GLU A 19 14.49 15.55 -10.34
C GLU A 19 15.59 14.73 -9.63
N ALA A 20 15.35 14.23 -8.41
CA ALA A 20 16.32 13.41 -7.69
C ALA A 20 16.13 11.91 -8.00
N TRP A 21 17.20 11.22 -8.35
CA TRP A 21 17.22 9.75 -8.37
C TRP A 21 17.05 9.26 -6.94
N LEU A 22 15.94 8.55 -6.68
CA LEU A 22 15.56 8.16 -5.31
C LEU A 22 16.22 6.85 -4.86
N ASP A 23 16.74 6.05 -5.79
CA ASP A 23 17.47 4.81 -5.52
C ASP A 23 18.51 4.56 -6.62
N GLU A 24 19.77 4.36 -6.24
CA GLU A 24 20.87 3.96 -7.13
C GLU A 24 21.67 2.83 -6.47
N ARG A 25 21.64 1.63 -7.07
CA ARG A 25 22.42 0.47 -6.60
C ARG A 25 22.91 -0.33 -7.79
N ASN A 26 24.18 -0.75 -7.74
CA ASN A 26 24.81 -1.58 -8.76
C ASN A 26 24.71 -1.00 -10.19
N GLY A 27 24.74 0.33 -10.32
CA GLY A 27 24.62 1.01 -11.62
C GLY A 27 23.21 1.01 -12.22
N ILE A 28 22.19 0.63 -11.44
CA ILE A 28 20.77 0.74 -11.80
C ILE A 28 20.16 1.85 -10.95
N SER A 29 19.37 2.72 -11.57
CA SER A 29 18.62 3.75 -10.84
C SER A 29 17.21 3.91 -11.40
N ALA A 30 16.26 4.31 -10.55
CA ALA A 30 14.86 4.47 -10.95
C ALA A 30 14.20 5.70 -10.34
N ARG A 31 13.20 6.24 -11.04
CA ARG A 31 12.33 7.32 -10.56
C ARG A 31 10.94 7.24 -11.17
N GLY A 32 10.02 8.05 -10.65
CA GLY A 32 8.72 8.30 -11.26
C GLY A 32 7.56 7.46 -10.72
N LEU A 33 7.80 6.32 -10.05
CA LEU A 33 6.72 5.43 -9.61
C LEU A 33 5.72 6.03 -8.61
N VAL A 34 6.14 6.94 -7.73
CA VAL A 34 5.24 7.55 -6.75
C VAL A 34 4.54 8.75 -7.38
N GLY A 35 3.22 8.67 -7.53
CA GLY A 35 2.39 9.80 -7.97
C GLY A 35 1.89 10.62 -6.78
N GLU A 36 1.25 9.94 -5.82
CA GLU A 36 0.75 10.55 -4.59
C GLU A 36 1.25 9.77 -3.38
N ALA A 37 1.44 10.44 -2.25
CA ALA A 37 1.64 9.75 -0.98
C ALA A 37 1.02 10.49 0.20
N THR A 38 0.73 9.74 1.26
CA THR A 38 0.16 10.22 2.50
C THR A 38 0.84 9.51 3.66
N LEU A 39 1.49 10.27 4.53
CA LEU A 39 1.98 9.79 5.81
C LEU A 39 0.99 10.21 6.90
N MET A 40 0.49 9.23 7.65
CA MET A 40 -0.35 9.44 8.82
C MET A 40 0.48 9.15 10.07
N ILE A 41 0.51 10.09 11.01
CA ILE A 41 1.23 9.95 12.28
C ILE A 41 0.21 10.17 13.39
N ASP A 42 -0.02 9.12 14.18
CA ASP A 42 -0.75 9.19 15.43
C ASP A 42 0.24 9.07 16.58
N TRP A 43 0.15 9.92 17.61
CA TRP A 43 1.02 9.83 18.78
C TRP A 43 0.25 10.09 20.07
N TRP A 44 0.71 9.48 21.16
CA TRP A 44 0.18 9.68 22.51
C TRP A 44 1.24 9.33 23.55
N SER A 45 0.93 9.58 24.83
CA SER A 45 1.76 9.08 25.93
C SER A 45 1.12 7.84 26.56
N LEU A 46 1.89 6.77 26.72
CA LEU A 46 1.50 5.57 27.48
C LEU A 46 2.42 5.43 28.69
N LEU A 47 1.87 5.46 29.90
CA LEU A 47 2.63 5.40 31.17
C LEU A 47 3.76 6.45 31.30
N GLY A 48 3.70 7.53 30.52
CA GLY A 48 4.70 8.59 30.50
C GLY A 48 5.67 8.53 29.32
N ASP A 49 5.73 7.42 28.59
CA ASP A 49 6.56 7.25 27.39
C ASP A 49 5.80 7.64 26.11
N PRO A 50 6.50 8.14 25.07
CA PRO A 50 5.87 8.44 23.80
C PRO A 50 5.57 7.15 23.06
N VAL A 51 4.40 7.08 22.45
CA VAL A 51 4.01 6.02 21.55
C VAL A 51 3.55 6.66 20.26
N SER A 52 4.00 6.14 19.12
CA SER A 52 3.52 6.54 17.80
C SER A 52 2.99 5.36 17.00
N SER A 53 2.11 5.68 16.05
CA SER A 53 1.65 4.78 14.99
C SER A 53 1.76 5.54 13.68
N ASP A 54 2.73 5.12 12.88
CA ASP A 54 3.12 5.79 11.64
C ASP A 54 2.71 4.92 10.45
N ARG A 55 1.90 5.45 9.55
CA ARG A 55 1.34 4.71 8.41
C ARG A 55 1.58 5.46 7.12
N PHE A 56 2.13 4.77 6.13
CA PHE A 56 2.42 5.36 4.83
C PHE A 56 1.58 4.73 3.73
N PHE A 57 0.84 5.58 3.02
CA PHE A 57 0.08 5.25 1.82
C PHE A 57 0.73 5.91 0.62
N TRP A 58 0.77 5.22 -0.50
CA TRP A 58 1.18 5.81 -1.77
C TRP A 58 0.34 5.27 -2.91
N LYS A 59 0.27 6.07 -3.98
CA LYS A 59 -0.34 5.68 -5.25
C LYS A 59 0.69 5.76 -6.35
N THR A 60 0.62 4.80 -7.26
CA THR A 60 1.45 4.81 -8.46
C THR A 60 1.13 6.01 -9.34
N SER A 61 2.14 6.61 -9.95
CA SER A 61 2.00 7.61 -11.01
C SER A 61 1.57 7.00 -12.35
N GLY A 62 1.59 5.66 -12.46
CA GLY A 62 1.36 4.94 -13.70
C GLY A 62 2.59 4.86 -14.62
N TRP A 63 3.77 5.30 -14.20
CA TRP A 63 5.00 5.15 -14.99
C TRP A 63 6.27 5.11 -14.13
N TYR A 64 7.39 4.67 -14.72
CA TYR A 64 8.72 4.88 -14.17
C TYR A 64 9.78 5.06 -15.25
N GLU A 65 10.88 5.73 -14.89
CA GLU A 65 12.11 5.75 -15.66
C GLU A 65 13.14 4.88 -14.93
N VAL A 66 13.77 3.95 -15.64
CA VAL A 66 14.88 3.14 -15.15
C VAL A 66 16.12 3.38 -16.01
N ARG A 67 17.27 3.51 -15.35
CA ARG A 67 18.59 3.60 -15.98
C ARG A 67 19.42 2.41 -15.55
N TYR A 68 20.11 1.80 -16.49
CA TYR A 68 20.99 0.66 -16.24
C TYR A 68 22.02 0.53 -17.36
N THR A 69 23.11 -0.19 -17.10
CA THR A 69 24.08 -0.55 -18.14
C THR A 69 23.64 -1.85 -18.83
N GLU A 70 23.48 -1.83 -20.14
CA GLU A 70 23.12 -3.02 -20.90
C GLU A 70 24.27 -4.03 -20.92
N LYS A 71 23.99 -5.28 -20.52
CA LYS A 71 25.01 -6.33 -20.37
C LYS A 71 25.74 -6.68 -21.68
N LYS A 72 25.08 -6.54 -22.83
CA LYS A 72 25.63 -6.93 -24.14
C LYS A 72 26.57 -5.87 -24.70
N THR A 73 26.22 -4.59 -24.56
CA THR A 73 26.92 -3.47 -25.20
C THR A 73 27.78 -2.68 -24.23
N GLY A 74 27.55 -2.81 -22.92
CA GLY A 74 28.20 -2.01 -21.89
C GLY A 74 27.76 -0.54 -21.89
N GLN A 75 26.74 -0.18 -22.68
CA GLN A 75 26.27 1.19 -22.79
C GLN A 75 25.17 1.52 -21.77
N PRO A 76 25.11 2.76 -21.27
CA PRO A 76 24.01 3.19 -20.42
C PRO A 76 22.71 3.27 -21.24
N VAL A 77 21.67 2.65 -20.72
CA VAL A 77 20.32 2.62 -21.26
C VAL A 77 19.40 3.34 -20.30
N THR A 78 18.52 4.19 -20.84
CA THR A 78 17.42 4.83 -20.10
C THR A 78 16.11 4.42 -20.74
N LYS A 79 15.18 3.89 -19.93
CA LYS A 79 13.87 3.43 -20.39
C LYS A 79 12.77 4.02 -19.56
N ILE A 80 11.74 4.52 -20.24
CA ILE A 80 10.51 4.99 -19.61
C ILE A 80 9.44 3.93 -19.89
N ILE A 81 8.95 3.32 -18.82
CA ILE A 81 7.89 2.32 -18.86
C ILE A 81 6.63 2.97 -18.30
N ALA A 82 5.60 3.05 -19.14
CA ALA A 82 4.30 3.56 -18.77
C ALA A 82 3.31 2.40 -18.72
N ARG A 83 2.44 2.40 -17.71
CA ARG A 83 1.50 1.31 -17.43
C ARG A 83 0.56 1.06 -18.61
N ASP A 84 0.08 2.11 -19.27
CA ASP A 84 -0.78 2.05 -20.46
C ASP A 84 -0.12 1.30 -21.62
N LYS A 85 1.18 1.49 -21.85
CA LYS A 85 1.96 0.78 -22.86
C LYS A 85 2.13 -0.70 -22.55
N LEU A 86 1.96 -1.12 -21.30
CA LEU A 86 1.99 -2.52 -20.90
C LEU A 86 0.65 -3.23 -21.11
N ALA A 87 -0.42 -2.53 -21.51
CA ALA A 87 -1.75 -3.12 -21.67
C ALA A 87 -1.79 -4.32 -22.64
N PRO A 88 -1.03 -4.34 -23.75
CA PRO A 88 -0.92 -5.50 -24.62
C PRO A 88 -0.16 -6.70 -24.00
N TYR A 89 0.53 -6.50 -22.87
CA TYR A 89 1.44 -7.47 -22.24
C TYR A 89 0.97 -7.79 -20.81
N PRO A 90 -0.02 -8.69 -20.62
CA PRO A 90 -0.65 -8.93 -19.31
C PRO A 90 0.31 -9.39 -18.21
N ASP A 91 1.38 -10.10 -18.57
CA ASP A 91 2.45 -10.51 -17.67
C ASP A 91 3.22 -9.30 -17.13
N LEU A 92 3.63 -8.38 -18.00
CA LEU A 92 4.32 -7.15 -17.61
C LEU A 92 3.40 -6.21 -16.84
N MET A 93 2.14 -6.10 -17.25
CA MET A 93 1.13 -5.32 -16.51
C MET A 93 0.96 -5.86 -15.08
N LYS A 94 0.86 -7.18 -14.90
CA LYS A 94 0.74 -7.79 -13.57
C LYS A 94 1.96 -7.52 -12.70
N ARG A 95 3.16 -7.60 -13.30
CA ARG A 95 4.44 -7.32 -12.61
C ARG A 95 4.55 -5.85 -12.23
N PHE A 96 4.18 -4.94 -13.13
CA PHE A 96 4.10 -3.50 -12.87
C PHE A 96 3.15 -3.21 -11.70
N ASP A 97 1.94 -3.77 -11.72
CA ASP A 97 0.93 -3.61 -10.67
C ASP A 97 1.29 -4.30 -9.35
N ALA A 98 2.41 -5.04 -9.30
CA ALA A 98 2.98 -5.64 -8.09
C ALA A 98 4.21 -4.87 -7.58
N LEU A 99 4.66 -3.83 -8.29
CA LEU A 99 5.80 -3.02 -7.88
C LEU A 99 5.50 -2.28 -6.58
N ALA A 100 6.41 -2.43 -5.64
CA ALA A 100 6.35 -1.82 -4.33
C ALA A 100 7.78 -1.46 -3.89
N PRO A 101 8.00 -0.32 -3.21
CA PRO A 101 9.25 -0.09 -2.49
C PRO A 101 9.54 -1.21 -1.48
N ASN A 102 10.80 -1.63 -1.42
CA ASN A 102 11.33 -2.54 -0.41
C ASN A 102 11.46 -1.85 0.96
N ALA A 103 11.76 -0.55 0.97
CA ALA A 103 11.89 0.26 2.18
C ALA A 103 11.58 1.73 1.88
N MET A 104 11.01 2.44 2.86
CA MET A 104 10.99 3.90 2.87
C MET A 104 11.24 4.43 4.29
N ASP A 105 12.07 5.47 4.35
CA ASP A 105 12.35 6.22 5.57
C ASP A 105 11.95 7.68 5.38
N PHE A 106 11.47 8.31 6.46
CA PHE A 106 10.99 9.67 6.47
C PHE A 106 11.61 10.48 7.61
N GLU A 107 11.75 11.78 7.37
CA GLU A 107 12.00 12.79 8.40
C GLU A 107 10.84 13.78 8.41
N VAL A 108 10.24 13.95 9.58
CA VAL A 108 9.11 14.86 9.80
C VAL A 108 9.49 15.90 10.81
N ASP A 109 9.47 17.15 10.38
CA ASP A 109 9.70 18.31 11.22
C ASP A 109 8.37 18.78 11.80
N PHE A 110 8.23 18.74 13.12
CA PHE A 110 7.04 19.21 13.82
C PHE A 110 7.29 20.55 14.49
N ASN A 111 6.37 21.50 14.31
CA ASN A 111 6.23 22.65 15.19
C ASN A 111 5.35 22.27 16.38
N LEU A 112 5.81 22.66 17.57
CA LEU A 112 5.02 22.58 18.79
C LEU A 112 3.84 23.56 18.73
N GLY A 113 2.69 23.14 19.25
CA GLY A 113 1.55 24.04 19.46
C GLY A 113 1.87 25.15 20.47
N SER A 114 1.07 26.21 20.44
CA SER A 114 1.12 27.26 21.45
C SER A 114 0.40 26.81 22.74
N LEU A 115 0.90 27.27 23.88
CA LEU A 115 0.18 27.14 25.15
C LEU A 115 -0.90 28.22 25.26
N SER A 116 -1.93 27.94 26.06
CA SER A 116 -2.79 29.00 26.56
C SER A 116 -2.00 29.95 27.47
N ASP A 117 -2.43 31.20 27.63
CA ASP A 117 -1.78 32.16 28.53
C ASP A 117 -1.66 31.64 29.97
N LYS A 118 -2.66 30.87 30.42
CA LYS A 118 -2.64 30.26 31.75
C LYS A 118 -1.56 29.20 31.85
N ASP A 119 -1.55 28.24 30.91
CA ASP A 119 -0.59 27.14 30.91
C ASP A 119 0.84 27.66 30.71
N TYR A 120 1.01 28.70 29.89
CA TYR A 120 2.29 29.38 29.72
C TYR A 120 2.80 29.99 31.03
N ARG A 121 1.94 30.70 31.77
CA ARG A 121 2.31 31.27 33.08
C ARG A 121 2.68 30.19 34.10
N ASP A 122 1.91 29.11 34.16
CA ASP A 122 2.16 28.02 35.11
C ASP A 122 3.43 27.23 34.75
N PHE A 123 3.64 26.98 33.46
CA PHE A 123 4.88 26.40 32.94
C PHE A 123 6.09 27.27 33.29
N ARG A 124 6.01 28.58 33.02
CA ARG A 124 7.10 29.52 33.29
C ARG A 124 7.44 29.62 34.76
N LYS A 125 6.44 29.63 35.66
CA LYS A 125 6.68 29.61 37.12
C LYS A 125 7.49 28.38 37.53
N LYS A 126 7.07 27.20 37.04
CA LYS A 126 7.70 25.90 37.36
C LYS A 126 9.14 25.80 36.85
N TYR A 127 9.44 26.36 35.68
CA TYR A 127 10.75 26.27 35.03
C TYR A 127 11.54 27.60 35.05
N SER A 128 11.14 28.56 35.88
CA SER A 128 11.77 29.89 35.98
C SER A 128 13.27 29.85 36.32
N LEU A 129 13.72 28.82 37.04
CA LEU A 129 15.15 28.60 37.31
C LEU A 129 15.98 28.38 36.04
N PHE A 130 15.41 27.80 34.98
CA PHE A 130 16.10 27.56 33.71
C PHE A 130 16.39 28.85 32.95
N GLU A 131 15.48 29.82 33.00
CA GLU A 131 15.73 31.18 32.46
C GLU A 131 16.91 31.86 33.16
N THR A 132 17.12 31.55 34.45
CA THR A 132 18.12 32.20 35.30
C THR A 132 19.54 31.68 35.04
N ILE A 133 19.69 30.42 34.61
CA ILE A 133 21.00 29.79 34.30
C ILE A 133 21.44 29.99 32.84
N GLY A 134 20.88 30.99 32.14
CA GLY A 134 21.25 31.31 30.77
C GLY A 134 20.81 30.28 29.73
N VAL A 135 20.01 29.28 30.13
CA VAL A 135 19.23 28.48 29.19
C VAL A 135 18.09 29.38 28.75
N SER A 136 18.36 30.18 27.72
CA SER A 136 17.32 30.78 26.89
C SER A 136 16.25 29.71 26.64
N MET A 137 15.00 30.11 26.48
CA MET A 137 13.92 29.25 26.03
C MET A 137 13.81 29.31 24.50
N PRO A 138 14.87 29.09 23.67
CA PRO A 138 14.76 29.22 22.22
C PRO A 138 13.94 28.06 21.64
N TYR A 139 13.57 27.08 22.46
CA TYR A 139 12.85 25.88 22.04
C TYR A 139 11.33 26.05 22.02
N LEU A 140 10.78 27.22 22.34
CA LEU A 140 9.34 27.46 22.15
C LEU A 140 8.95 27.74 20.69
N ASN A 141 9.94 28.03 19.85
CA ASN A 141 9.85 27.95 18.39
C ASN A 141 10.47 26.66 17.84
N SER A 142 10.72 25.65 18.71
CA SER A 142 11.45 24.47 18.27
C SER A 142 10.61 23.65 17.31
N THR A 143 11.13 23.57 16.10
CA THR A 143 10.91 22.43 15.25
C THR A 143 11.68 21.25 15.85
N PHE A 144 11.07 20.09 16.01
CA PHE A 144 11.80 18.85 16.27
C PHE A 144 11.63 17.89 15.10
N THR A 145 12.65 17.09 14.85
CA THR A 145 12.66 16.14 13.73
C THR A 145 12.39 14.74 14.26
N HIS A 146 11.25 14.19 13.86
CA HIS A 146 10.89 12.79 14.09
C HIS A 146 11.39 11.95 12.91
N LYS A 147 12.19 10.93 13.20
CA LYS A 147 12.71 10.00 12.18
C LYS A 147 11.87 8.74 12.19
N ILE A 148 11.30 8.40 11.04
CA ILE A 148 10.46 7.22 10.88
C ILE A 148 11.16 6.29 9.89
N GLY A 149 11.72 5.20 10.41
CA GLY A 149 12.41 4.20 9.61
C GLY A 149 11.55 2.97 9.35
N ASN A 150 11.72 2.33 8.20
CA ASN A 150 11.03 1.09 7.83
C ASN A 150 9.52 1.13 8.14
N VAL A 151 8.86 2.22 7.76
CA VAL A 151 7.42 2.39 8.01
C VAL A 151 6.68 1.18 7.47
N SER A 152 5.65 0.69 8.17
CA SER A 152 4.79 -0.33 7.59
C SER A 152 4.20 0.24 6.30
N LEU A 153 4.74 -0.24 5.17
CA LEU A 153 4.37 0.23 3.85
C LEU A 153 2.99 -0.34 3.53
N LEU A 154 1.99 0.54 3.46
CA LEU A 154 0.63 0.14 3.17
C LEU A 154 0.42 0.26 1.67
N PHE A 155 0.44 -0.88 1.00
CA PHE A 155 0.15 -1.00 -0.43
C PHE A 155 -1.34 -1.20 -0.65
N GLU A 156 -1.90 -0.54 -1.66
CA GLU A 156 -3.25 -0.86 -2.09
C GLU A 156 -3.27 -2.11 -2.99
N ARG A 157 -4.01 -3.13 -2.55
CA ARG A 157 -5.06 -3.75 -3.40
C ARG A 157 -6.44 -3.79 -2.73
N SER A 158 -6.57 -3.28 -1.51
CA SER A 158 -7.87 -3.06 -0.86
C SER A 158 -7.67 -2.07 0.28
N GLY A 159 -8.64 -1.18 0.52
CA GLY A 159 -8.65 -0.20 1.62
C GLY A 159 -8.64 -0.78 3.05
N LYS A 160 -8.10 -1.99 3.26
CA LYS A 160 -7.80 -2.53 4.58
C LYS A 160 -6.40 -2.08 4.99
N VAL A 161 -6.37 -1.12 5.90
CA VAL A 161 -5.17 -0.72 6.65
C VAL A 161 -4.75 -1.93 7.50
N PRO A 162 -3.59 -2.57 7.27
CA PRO A 162 -3.13 -3.60 8.18
C PRO A 162 -2.91 -2.97 9.55
N TYR A 163 -3.36 -3.68 10.58
CA TYR A 163 -3.19 -3.25 11.96
C TYR A 163 -1.69 -3.25 12.28
N GLN A 164 -1.10 -2.06 12.44
CA GLN A 164 0.23 -1.92 13.00
C GLN A 164 0.08 -1.70 14.50
N ALA A 165 0.74 -2.54 15.30
CA ALA A 165 0.83 -2.30 16.72
C ALA A 165 1.55 -0.97 16.94
N PRO A 166 1.03 -0.09 17.82
CA PRO A 166 1.75 1.11 18.19
C PRO A 166 3.11 0.75 18.79
N GLU A 167 4.15 1.47 18.41
CA GLU A 167 5.50 1.23 18.89
C GLU A 167 5.97 2.38 19.78
N SER A 168 6.64 2.03 20.87
CA SER A 168 7.44 2.98 21.61
C SER A 168 8.79 3.09 20.91
N PRO A 169 9.30 4.30 20.63
CA PRO A 169 10.66 4.44 20.14
C PRO A 169 11.62 3.77 21.13
N LEU A 170 12.63 3.05 20.60
CA LEU A 170 13.63 2.31 21.40
C LEU A 170 14.35 3.18 22.45
N ASP A 171 14.48 4.49 22.17
CA ASP A 171 15.13 5.47 23.04
C ASP A 171 14.13 6.40 23.76
N GLY A 172 12.84 6.04 23.83
CA GLY A 172 11.80 6.84 24.48
C GLY A 172 11.69 8.26 23.92
N TRP A 173 11.56 9.28 24.79
CA TRP A 173 11.40 10.68 24.37
C TRP A 173 12.58 11.24 23.58
N THR A 174 13.82 10.82 23.84
CA THR A 174 14.95 11.28 23.04
C THR A 174 14.87 10.71 21.63
N GLY A 175 14.50 9.44 21.48
CA GLY A 175 14.24 8.82 20.18
C GLY A 175 13.08 9.49 19.44
N PHE A 176 11.94 9.70 20.10
CA PHE A 176 10.76 10.34 19.51
C PHE A 176 11.08 11.75 18.98
N LEU A 177 11.85 12.53 19.75
CA LEU A 177 12.20 13.91 19.43
C LEU A 177 13.46 14.06 18.57
N GLY A 178 14.12 12.95 18.19
CA GLY A 178 15.38 12.98 17.44
C GLY A 178 16.55 13.61 18.20
N LEU A 179 16.54 13.54 19.53
CA LEU A 179 17.56 14.13 20.41
C LEU A 179 18.70 13.13 20.68
N PRO A 180 19.93 13.61 20.97
CA PRO A 180 21.04 12.76 21.40
C PRO A 180 20.69 11.89 22.62
N LYS A 181 21.23 10.66 22.72
CA LYS A 181 20.94 9.76 23.85
C LYS A 181 21.36 10.33 25.21
N ASN A 182 22.38 11.17 25.24
CA ASN A 182 22.88 11.85 26.43
C ASN A 182 22.24 13.23 26.66
N TYR A 183 21.07 13.49 26.07
CA TYR A 183 20.36 14.76 26.25
C TYR A 183 20.05 15.01 27.73
N ASP A 184 20.12 16.27 28.13
CA ASP A 184 19.90 16.71 29.51
C ASP A 184 18.48 16.31 29.98
N LYS A 185 18.41 15.53 31.07
CA LYS A 185 17.15 14.96 31.58
C LYS A 185 16.16 16.03 32.03
N GLU A 186 16.65 17.14 32.58
CA GLU A 186 15.78 18.21 33.05
C GLU A 186 15.23 19.03 31.88
N LYS A 187 16.06 19.30 30.86
CA LYS A 187 15.59 19.89 29.60
C LYS A 187 14.58 18.98 28.90
N LEU A 188 14.80 17.66 28.90
CA LEU A 188 13.85 16.69 28.35
C LEU A 188 12.50 16.72 29.08
N ARG A 189 12.51 16.76 30.41
CA ARG A 189 11.29 16.89 31.25
C ARG A 189 10.54 18.18 30.97
N MET A 190 11.27 19.27 30.74
CA MET A 190 10.69 20.56 30.37
C MET A 190 9.99 20.49 29.01
N ILE A 191 10.65 19.95 27.98
CA ILE A 191 10.06 19.76 26.63
C ILE A 191 8.82 18.86 26.69
N PHE A 192 8.88 17.76 27.43
CA PHE A 192 7.75 16.87 27.63
C PHE A 192 6.56 17.55 28.30
N THR A 193 6.81 18.36 29.33
CA THR A 193 5.76 19.10 30.01
C THR A 193 5.12 20.11 29.05
N TYR A 194 5.93 20.76 28.21
CA TYR A 194 5.42 21.66 27.19
C TYR A 194 4.53 20.94 26.17
N LEU A 195 5.00 19.83 25.60
CA LEU A 195 4.26 18.99 24.65
C LEU A 195 2.89 18.56 25.19
N LYS A 196 2.85 18.14 26.46
CA LYS A 196 1.60 17.77 27.13
C LYS A 196 0.62 18.93 27.25
N LEU A 197 1.11 20.14 27.52
CA LEU A 197 0.26 21.32 27.68
C LEU A 197 -0.19 21.91 26.33
N ALA A 198 0.67 21.85 25.30
CA ALA A 198 0.35 22.36 23.97
C ALA A 198 -0.77 21.57 23.27
N GLY A 199 -0.92 20.28 23.61
CA GLY A 199 -2.01 19.41 23.15
C GLY A 199 -2.09 19.19 21.63
N SER A 200 -1.16 19.76 20.86
CA SER A 200 -1.15 19.75 19.41
C SER A 200 0.28 19.86 18.86
N LEU A 201 0.48 19.23 17.70
CA LEU A 201 1.66 19.33 16.87
C LEU A 201 1.20 19.69 15.46
N SER A 202 1.98 20.50 14.76
CA SER A 202 1.77 20.78 13.33
C SER A 202 2.99 20.37 12.53
N ILE A 203 2.77 19.75 11.37
CA ILE A 203 3.86 19.37 10.48
C ILE A 203 4.36 20.64 9.79
N LYS A 204 5.64 20.95 10.00
CA LYS A 204 6.35 22.04 9.32
C LYS A 204 6.90 21.57 7.98
N THR A 205 7.68 20.48 8.00
CA THR A 205 8.26 19.89 6.80
C THR A 205 8.21 18.37 6.86
N PHE A 206 8.25 17.76 5.69
CA PHE A 206 8.26 16.31 5.52
C PHE A 206 9.24 15.98 4.39
N ARG A 207 10.10 14.98 4.62
CA ARG A 207 11.10 14.55 3.65
C ARG A 207 11.17 13.03 3.61
N VAL A 208 11.31 12.48 2.41
CA VAL A 208 11.71 11.09 2.23
C VAL A 208 13.23 11.04 2.27
N THR A 209 13.79 10.32 3.23
CA THR A 209 15.24 10.21 3.43
C THR A 209 15.84 8.96 2.80
N ARG A 210 15.02 7.92 2.61
CA ARG A 210 15.39 6.71 1.90
C ARG A 210 14.18 6.17 1.17
N MET A 211 14.38 5.70 -0.05
CA MET A 211 13.39 4.96 -0.80
C MET A 211 14.10 3.89 -1.60
N GLU A 212 13.73 2.63 -1.38
CA GLU A 212 14.36 1.50 -2.05
C GLU A 212 13.36 0.80 -2.93
N TRP A 213 13.66 0.69 -4.22
CA TRP A 213 12.86 -0.06 -5.18
C TRP A 213 13.48 -1.43 -5.48
N PRO A 214 12.68 -2.41 -5.95
CA PRO A 214 13.20 -3.64 -6.53
C PRO A 214 13.78 -3.35 -7.92
N LEU A 215 14.94 -2.69 -7.95
CA LEU A 215 15.59 -2.20 -9.18
C LEU A 215 15.79 -3.31 -10.24
N GLY A 216 16.11 -4.54 -9.81
CA GLY A 216 16.22 -5.68 -10.71
C GLY A 216 14.90 -6.06 -11.40
N GLU A 217 13.77 -5.90 -10.70
CA GLU A 217 12.44 -6.14 -11.28
C GLU A 217 12.06 -5.02 -12.25
N LEU A 218 12.34 -3.76 -11.90
CA LEU A 218 12.12 -2.61 -12.77
C LEU A 218 12.92 -2.72 -14.08
N GLN A 219 14.19 -3.12 -13.99
CA GLN A 219 15.03 -3.42 -15.15
C GLN A 219 14.45 -4.60 -15.94
N SER A 220 14.08 -5.70 -15.28
CA SER A 220 13.57 -6.89 -15.96
C SER A 220 12.27 -6.64 -16.73
N ILE A 221 11.36 -5.82 -16.20
CA ILE A 221 10.16 -5.39 -16.92
C ILE A 221 10.56 -4.56 -18.16
N ALA A 222 11.51 -3.63 -18.03
CA ALA A 222 11.96 -2.79 -19.14
C ALA A 222 12.64 -3.60 -20.25
N GLU A 223 13.55 -4.51 -19.88
CA GLU A 223 14.23 -5.39 -20.83
C GLU A 223 13.25 -6.32 -21.56
N ARG A 224 12.27 -6.88 -20.85
CA ARG A 224 11.28 -7.78 -21.45
C ARG A 224 10.28 -7.02 -22.32
N PHE A 225 9.91 -5.81 -21.94
CA PHE A 225 9.13 -4.90 -22.79
C PHE A 225 9.85 -4.64 -24.12
N ASP A 226 11.13 -4.29 -24.10
CA ASP A 226 11.92 -4.08 -25.33
C ASP A 226 12.04 -5.32 -26.20
N LYS A 227 12.04 -6.52 -25.62
CA LYS A 227 12.05 -7.77 -26.39
C LYS A 227 10.72 -8.02 -27.07
N TYR A 228 9.59 -7.78 -26.38
CA TYR A 228 8.27 -7.87 -26.98
C TYR A 228 8.09 -6.88 -28.12
N GLU A 229 8.51 -5.62 -27.94
CA GLU A 229 8.46 -4.60 -29.01
C GLU A 229 9.32 -4.95 -30.22
N ARG A 230 10.35 -5.79 -30.05
CA ARG A 230 11.21 -6.31 -31.13
C ARG A 230 10.77 -7.67 -31.68
N GLY A 231 9.75 -8.30 -31.09
CA GLY A 231 9.33 -9.66 -31.44
C GLY A 231 10.36 -10.75 -31.09
N GLU A 232 11.28 -10.49 -30.15
CA GLU A 232 12.35 -11.42 -29.75
C GLU A 232 11.93 -12.43 -28.66
N ASP A 233 10.82 -12.19 -27.96
CA ASP A 233 10.22 -13.14 -27.00
C ASP A 233 8.82 -13.55 -27.50
N GLU A 234 8.64 -14.82 -27.86
CA GLU A 234 7.37 -15.36 -28.41
C GLU A 234 6.28 -15.61 -27.35
N GLU A 235 6.64 -15.71 -26.06
CA GLU A 235 5.72 -16.18 -25.00
C GLU A 235 4.55 -15.25 -24.63
N SER A 236 4.52 -13.98 -25.06
CA SER A 236 3.35 -13.10 -24.80
C SER A 236 2.63 -12.58 -26.04
N PHE A 237 3.26 -12.58 -27.21
CA PHE A 237 2.67 -11.98 -28.40
C PHE A 237 1.76 -12.97 -29.12
N THR A 238 2.24 -14.16 -29.44
CA THR A 238 1.50 -15.11 -30.29
C THR A 238 0.40 -15.85 -29.55
N ASP A 239 0.56 -16.22 -28.29
CA ASP A 239 -0.46 -16.95 -27.51
C ASP A 239 -1.56 -16.03 -26.95
N ALA A 240 -1.23 -14.79 -26.59
CA ALA A 240 -2.23 -13.82 -26.15
C ALA A 240 -3.00 -13.24 -27.34
N ILE A 241 -2.32 -12.93 -28.45
CA ILE A 241 -2.99 -12.51 -29.68
C ILE A 241 -3.76 -13.67 -30.30
N LYS A 242 -3.27 -14.92 -30.36
CA LYS A 242 -4.11 -16.06 -30.78
C LYS A 242 -5.33 -16.24 -29.88
N LYS A 243 -5.21 -16.10 -28.57
CA LYS A 243 -6.39 -16.19 -27.68
C LYS A 243 -7.36 -15.04 -27.91
N ILE A 244 -6.86 -13.84 -28.20
CA ILE A 244 -7.69 -12.66 -28.50
C ILE A 244 -8.31 -12.80 -29.90
N GLU A 245 -7.57 -13.23 -30.92
CA GLU A 245 -8.04 -13.50 -32.28
C GLU A 245 -8.98 -14.69 -32.34
N GLU A 246 -8.76 -15.75 -31.55
CA GLU A 246 -9.72 -16.86 -31.37
C GLU A 246 -10.96 -16.41 -30.61
N GLN A 247 -10.86 -15.44 -29.69
CA GLN A 247 -12.02 -14.86 -29.02
C GLN A 247 -12.77 -13.88 -29.94
N VAL A 248 -12.05 -13.11 -30.75
CA VAL A 248 -12.62 -12.17 -31.73
C VAL A 248 -13.24 -12.92 -32.89
N SER A 249 -12.63 -13.99 -33.41
CA SER A 249 -13.22 -14.82 -34.48
C SER A 249 -14.45 -15.58 -33.99
N LYS A 250 -14.44 -16.11 -32.75
CA LYS A 250 -15.63 -16.69 -32.11
C LYS A 250 -16.73 -15.67 -31.85
N VAL A 251 -16.38 -14.39 -31.69
CA VAL A 251 -17.33 -13.28 -31.54
C VAL A 251 -17.79 -12.76 -32.90
N GLU A 252 -16.98 -12.80 -33.95
CA GLU A 252 -17.33 -12.40 -35.32
C GLU A 252 -18.23 -13.44 -36.01
N GLU A 253 -18.00 -14.74 -35.81
CA GLU A 253 -18.95 -15.80 -36.20
C GLU A 253 -20.30 -15.68 -35.47
N TYR A 254 -20.31 -15.08 -34.27
CA TYR A 254 -21.53 -14.76 -33.53
C TYR A 254 -22.16 -13.41 -33.93
N ARG A 255 -21.37 -12.46 -34.46
CA ARG A 255 -21.80 -11.09 -34.82
C ARG A 255 -22.44 -10.98 -36.18
N GLU A 256 -22.36 -11.98 -37.05
CA GLU A 256 -23.21 -12.02 -38.26
C GLU A 256 -24.69 -12.29 -37.94
N LYS A 257 -25.08 -12.52 -36.67
CA LYS A 257 -26.48 -12.77 -36.29
C LYS A 257 -27.14 -11.77 -35.35
N ASP A 258 -26.42 -10.86 -34.70
CA ASP A 258 -27.07 -9.88 -33.81
C ASP A 258 -26.60 -8.44 -34.07
N TYR A 259 -27.40 -7.81 -34.91
CA TYR A 259 -27.48 -6.38 -35.15
C TYR A 259 -28.09 -5.73 -33.90
N TRP A 260 -27.25 -5.16 -33.02
CA TRP A 260 -27.42 -3.91 -32.25
C TRP A 260 -26.48 -3.89 -31.03
N SER A 261 -25.56 -2.93 -31.06
CA SER A 261 -24.62 -2.56 -30.01
C SER A 261 -25.31 -1.94 -28.79
N GLU A 262 -25.03 -2.44 -27.59
CA GLU A 262 -25.13 -1.64 -26.37
C GLU A 262 -23.94 -1.88 -25.43
N THR A 263 -23.26 -0.78 -25.16
CA THR A 263 -22.26 -0.54 -24.12
C THR A 263 -22.88 -0.80 -22.74
N SER A 264 -22.79 -2.03 -22.22
CA SER A 264 -23.28 -2.36 -20.88
C SER A 264 -22.17 -2.24 -19.84
N SER A 265 -22.40 -1.38 -18.85
CA SER A 265 -21.65 -1.24 -17.61
C SER A 265 -21.28 -2.59 -16.99
N LEU A 266 -19.99 -2.80 -16.69
CA LEU A 266 -19.50 -3.97 -15.96
C LEU A 266 -20.07 -3.95 -14.53
N ASN A 267 -21.20 -4.62 -14.31
CA ASN A 267 -21.76 -4.80 -12.98
C ASN A 267 -20.82 -5.70 -12.15
N ARG A 268 -20.30 -5.17 -11.04
CA ARG A 268 -19.48 -5.91 -10.08
C ARG A 268 -20.35 -6.38 -8.93
N TYR A 269 -20.31 -7.68 -8.66
CA TYR A 269 -21.07 -8.31 -7.58
C TYR A 269 -20.14 -8.71 -6.45
N PRO A 270 -20.48 -8.40 -5.18
CA PRO A 270 -19.69 -8.85 -4.06
C PRO A 270 -19.94 -10.34 -3.77
N PHE A 271 -18.87 -11.12 -3.75
CA PHE A 271 -18.81 -12.52 -3.35
C PHE A 271 -18.36 -12.61 -1.90
N TYR A 272 -19.15 -13.25 -1.07
CA TYR A 272 -18.84 -13.51 0.32
C TYR A 272 -18.55 -14.98 0.49
N ILE A 273 -17.34 -15.29 0.97
CA ILE A 273 -16.97 -16.65 1.36
C ILE A 273 -16.75 -16.66 2.86
N ILE A 274 -17.62 -17.36 3.57
CA ILE A 274 -17.65 -17.43 5.02
C ILE A 274 -17.15 -18.80 5.42
N ASP A 275 -16.05 -18.85 6.17
CA ASP A 275 -15.59 -20.10 6.77
C ASP A 275 -16.49 -20.41 7.97
N ALA A 276 -17.21 -21.53 7.89
CA ALA A 276 -18.13 -21.96 8.92
C ALA A 276 -17.45 -22.90 9.94
N ASN A 277 -16.15 -23.19 9.76
CA ASN A 277 -15.40 -24.02 10.68
C ASN A 277 -14.94 -23.24 11.92
N SER A 278 -14.77 -23.99 13.01
CA SER A 278 -14.15 -23.52 14.25
C SER A 278 -12.62 -23.67 14.25
N VAL A 279 -12.02 -24.18 13.17
CA VAL A 279 -10.58 -24.27 12.93
C VAL A 279 -10.33 -24.06 11.43
N GLN A 280 -9.21 -23.43 11.05
CA GLN A 280 -8.82 -23.31 9.65
C GLN A 280 -8.36 -24.69 9.13
N ASP A 281 -9.08 -25.24 8.15
CA ASP A 281 -8.95 -26.64 7.74
C ASP A 281 -8.28 -26.81 6.36
N ASP A 282 -8.78 -26.22 5.29
CA ASP A 282 -8.10 -26.25 3.99
C ASP A 282 -8.00 -24.86 3.34
N TYR A 283 -7.11 -24.74 2.35
CA TYR A 283 -6.92 -23.51 1.60
C TYR A 283 -7.49 -23.67 0.19
N TYR A 284 -8.17 -22.63 -0.27
CA TYR A 284 -8.82 -22.59 -1.59
C TYR A 284 -8.46 -21.32 -2.35
N ASP A 285 -8.49 -21.39 -3.67
CA ASP A 285 -8.51 -20.24 -4.57
C ASP A 285 -9.91 -20.09 -5.18
N LEU A 286 -10.41 -18.86 -5.28
CA LEU A 286 -11.65 -18.54 -5.99
C LEU A 286 -11.35 -18.33 -7.47
N ILE A 287 -12.03 -19.08 -8.34
CA ILE A 287 -11.95 -18.95 -9.80
C ILE A 287 -13.37 -18.66 -10.33
N VAL A 288 -13.51 -17.59 -11.12
CA VAL A 288 -14.80 -17.21 -11.73
C VAL A 288 -14.61 -17.13 -13.24
N ASN A 289 -15.42 -17.88 -13.99
CA ASN A 289 -15.36 -17.98 -15.45
C ASN A 289 -13.94 -18.29 -15.98
N GLY A 290 -13.19 -19.11 -15.25
CA GLY A 290 -11.80 -19.49 -15.58
C GLY A 290 -10.73 -18.49 -15.14
N VAL A 291 -11.10 -17.35 -14.54
CA VAL A 291 -10.15 -16.35 -14.02
C VAL A 291 -9.93 -16.58 -12.52
N ASN A 292 -8.68 -16.79 -12.10
CA ASN A 292 -8.33 -16.86 -10.68
C ASN A 292 -8.41 -15.46 -10.05
N ILE A 293 -9.34 -15.32 -9.11
CA ILE A 293 -9.63 -14.09 -8.36
C ILE A 293 -8.70 -13.94 -7.15
N GLY A 294 -8.27 -15.06 -6.55
CA GLY A 294 -7.29 -15.09 -5.48
C GLY A 294 -7.63 -16.07 -4.34
N PRO A 295 -6.74 -16.15 -3.33
CA PRO A 295 -6.85 -17.11 -2.23
C PRO A 295 -7.93 -16.73 -1.22
N VAL A 296 -8.69 -17.72 -0.75
CA VAL A 296 -9.71 -17.64 0.30
C VAL A 296 -9.02 -17.61 1.66
N ASN A 297 -8.70 -16.40 2.12
CA ASN A 297 -7.98 -16.16 3.37
C ASN A 297 -8.95 -15.88 4.53
N ASN A 298 -9.77 -16.87 4.88
CA ASN A 298 -10.60 -16.78 6.07
C ASN A 298 -9.78 -17.11 7.32
N ARG A 299 -9.87 -16.27 8.34
CA ARG A 299 -9.66 -16.74 9.72
C ARG A 299 -10.84 -17.64 10.06
N THR A 300 -10.65 -18.59 10.97
CA THR A 300 -11.72 -19.38 11.58
C THR A 300 -12.97 -18.54 11.86
N GLY A 301 -14.14 -18.93 11.34
CA GLY A 301 -15.40 -18.18 11.51
C GLY A 301 -15.47 -16.85 10.75
N GLY A 302 -14.49 -16.56 9.89
CA GLY A 302 -14.30 -15.28 9.21
C GLY A 302 -14.93 -15.23 7.83
N LYS A 303 -15.04 -14.01 7.30
CA LYS A 303 -15.62 -13.70 5.99
C LYS A 303 -14.58 -13.03 5.09
N THR A 304 -14.38 -13.57 3.90
CA THR A 304 -13.61 -12.96 2.82
C THR A 304 -14.56 -12.42 1.77
N THR A 305 -14.23 -11.25 1.19
CA THR A 305 -15.06 -10.57 0.20
C THR A 305 -14.26 -10.31 -1.06
N TYR A 306 -14.83 -10.69 -2.22
CA TYR A 306 -14.30 -10.38 -3.55
C TYR A 306 -15.32 -9.57 -4.34
N TYR A 307 -14.86 -8.74 -5.27
CA TYR A 307 -15.73 -8.06 -6.23
C TYR A 307 -15.49 -8.67 -7.60
N CYS A 308 -16.44 -9.48 -8.07
CA CYS A 308 -16.30 -10.21 -9.32
C CYS A 308 -17.21 -9.60 -10.39
N VAL A 309 -16.72 -9.54 -11.62
CA VAL A 309 -17.52 -9.19 -12.78
C VAL A 309 -18.25 -10.45 -13.24
N LEU A 310 -19.57 -10.38 -13.28
CA LEU A 310 -20.41 -11.47 -13.79
C LEU A 310 -21.13 -11.03 -15.07
N LYS A 311 -21.26 -11.96 -16.02
CA LYS A 311 -22.02 -11.75 -17.25
C LYS A 311 -23.50 -12.04 -16.98
N ARG A 312 -24.42 -11.43 -17.73
CA ARG A 312 -25.82 -11.91 -17.78
C ARG A 312 -25.84 -13.37 -18.22
N GLY A 313 -26.73 -14.16 -17.62
CA GLY A 313 -26.80 -15.60 -17.82
C GLY A 313 -25.86 -16.39 -16.92
N GLU A 314 -25.41 -17.54 -17.40
CA GLU A 314 -24.65 -18.52 -16.61
C GLU A 314 -23.19 -18.11 -16.41
N ASN A 315 -22.75 -18.12 -15.14
CA ASN A 315 -21.37 -17.92 -14.74
C ASN A 315 -20.88 -19.15 -13.97
N LYS A 316 -19.70 -19.65 -14.32
CA LYS A 316 -19.06 -20.79 -13.65
C LYS A 316 -18.19 -20.29 -12.51
N VAL A 317 -18.36 -20.85 -11.33
CA VAL A 317 -17.56 -20.53 -10.15
C VAL A 317 -16.93 -21.81 -9.64
N LYS A 318 -15.66 -21.74 -9.30
CA LYS A 318 -14.89 -22.83 -8.73
C LYS A 318 -14.13 -22.35 -7.49
N LEU A 319 -14.19 -23.15 -6.44
CA LEU A 319 -13.27 -23.08 -5.30
C LEU A 319 -12.28 -24.22 -5.46
N ALA A 320 -11.08 -23.89 -5.90
CA ALA A 320 -10.03 -24.86 -6.18
C ALA A 320 -9.22 -25.09 -4.91
N LEU A 321 -9.13 -26.34 -4.45
CA LEU A 321 -8.34 -26.71 -3.29
C LEU A 321 -6.85 -26.52 -3.61
N THR A 322 -6.19 -25.61 -2.88
CA THR A 322 -4.76 -25.31 -3.08
C THR A 322 -3.88 -26.00 -2.06
N LYS A 323 -4.38 -26.25 -0.85
CA LYS A 323 -3.63 -26.96 0.20
C LYS A 323 -4.57 -27.68 1.16
N LEU A 324 -4.32 -28.98 1.31
CA LEU A 324 -4.98 -29.86 2.27
C LEU A 324 -4.33 -29.71 3.65
N MET A 325 -5.09 -29.51 4.73
CA MET A 325 -4.57 -29.63 6.11
C MET A 325 -5.22 -30.76 6.92
N GLY A 326 -6.11 -31.55 6.30
CA GLY A 326 -6.50 -32.87 6.81
C GLY A 326 -7.77 -32.91 7.65
N LYS A 327 -8.61 -31.87 7.60
CA LYS A 327 -9.95 -31.85 8.18
C LYS A 327 -10.96 -31.39 7.13
N ASN A 328 -12.19 -31.89 7.19
CA ASN A 328 -13.23 -31.53 6.23
C ASN A 328 -13.58 -30.03 6.35
N SER A 329 -13.31 -29.26 5.30
CA SER A 329 -13.69 -27.86 5.25
C SER A 329 -15.20 -27.67 5.18
N ARG A 330 -15.75 -26.65 5.85
CA ARG A 330 -17.14 -26.19 5.69
C ARG A 330 -17.17 -24.69 5.48
N PHE A 331 -17.74 -24.25 4.37
CA PHE A 331 -17.88 -22.83 4.07
C PHE A 331 -19.21 -22.50 3.40
N THR A 332 -19.62 -21.25 3.53
CA THR A 332 -20.81 -20.69 2.89
C THR A 332 -20.38 -19.67 1.85
N VAL A 333 -20.90 -19.78 0.63
CA VAL A 333 -20.72 -18.78 -0.43
C VAL A 333 -22.03 -18.04 -0.67
N GLU A 334 -21.99 -16.73 -0.67
CA GLU A 334 -23.12 -15.85 -0.96
C GLU A 334 -22.68 -14.80 -2.00
N ILE A 335 -23.55 -14.49 -2.97
CA ILE A 335 -23.34 -13.37 -3.90
C ILE A 335 -24.51 -12.42 -3.81
N GLU A 336 -24.25 -11.22 -3.31
CA GLU A 336 -25.27 -10.19 -3.17
C GLU A 336 -25.91 -9.88 -4.54
N GLY A 337 -27.23 -9.87 -4.60
CA GLY A 337 -27.98 -9.57 -5.82
C GLY A 337 -28.02 -10.68 -6.87
N ALA A 338 -27.38 -11.83 -6.64
CA ALA A 338 -27.36 -12.95 -7.59
C ALA A 338 -27.98 -14.23 -7.03
N PHE A 339 -27.46 -14.74 -5.91
CA PHE A 339 -27.95 -15.96 -5.26
C PHE A 339 -27.69 -15.95 -3.75
N GLY A 340 -28.62 -16.52 -2.97
CA GLY A 340 -28.51 -16.62 -1.51
C GLY A 340 -27.42 -17.59 -1.03
N PRO A 341 -27.12 -17.66 0.27
CA PRO A 341 -26.02 -18.47 0.80
C PRO A 341 -26.15 -19.95 0.41
N ARG A 342 -25.06 -20.54 -0.12
CA ARG A 342 -24.89 -21.98 -0.35
C ARG A 342 -23.76 -22.54 0.49
N GLU A 343 -24.02 -23.65 1.15
CA GLU A 343 -23.02 -24.37 1.92
C GLU A 343 -22.28 -25.39 1.05
N PHE A 344 -20.98 -25.54 1.33
CA PHE A 344 -20.11 -26.54 0.74
C PHE A 344 -19.32 -27.21 1.87
N THR A 345 -19.10 -28.51 1.71
CA THR A 345 -18.39 -29.35 2.69
C THR A 345 -17.44 -30.31 2.00
N GLY A 346 -16.30 -30.58 2.61
CA GLY A 346 -15.31 -31.56 2.14
C GLY A 346 -13.99 -30.93 1.74
N SER A 347 -12.99 -31.77 1.48
CA SER A 347 -11.63 -31.37 1.10
C SER A 347 -11.35 -31.70 -0.37
N ASN A 348 -12.14 -31.12 -1.27
CA ASN A 348 -12.04 -31.31 -2.72
C ASN A 348 -12.36 -30.00 -3.44
N ASP A 349 -12.17 -29.96 -4.75
CA ASP A 349 -12.64 -28.83 -5.56
C ASP A 349 -14.18 -28.73 -5.51
N HIS A 350 -14.69 -27.50 -5.46
CA HIS A 350 -16.13 -27.25 -5.48
C HIS A 350 -16.49 -26.38 -6.67
N ASP A 351 -17.26 -26.94 -7.60
CA ASP A 351 -17.74 -26.26 -8.80
C ASP A 351 -19.26 -25.98 -8.68
N PHE A 352 -19.68 -24.78 -9.07
CA PHE A 352 -21.10 -24.41 -9.12
C PHE A 352 -21.37 -23.31 -10.15
N THR A 353 -22.63 -23.18 -10.56
CA THR A 353 -23.06 -22.14 -11.49
C THR A 353 -23.95 -21.10 -10.80
N VAL A 354 -23.84 -19.88 -11.31
CA VAL A 354 -24.61 -18.71 -10.88
C VAL A 354 -25.24 -18.08 -12.11
N ASN A 355 -26.56 -17.88 -12.08
CA ASN A 355 -27.28 -17.21 -13.16
C ASN A 355 -27.61 -15.78 -12.77
N ILE A 356 -27.07 -14.81 -13.51
CA ILE A 356 -27.40 -13.39 -13.35
C ILE A 356 -28.53 -13.04 -14.31
N LYS A 357 -29.61 -12.47 -13.76
CA LYS A 357 -30.78 -12.05 -14.54
C LYS A 357 -30.51 -10.76 -15.33
#